data_AF-A0A9E1L7B4-F1
#
_entry.id   AF-A0A9E1L7B4-F1
#
_cell.length_a   1.000
_cell.length_b   1.000
_cell.length_c   1.000
_cell.angle_alpha   90.00
_cell.angle_beta   90.00
_cell.angle_gamma   90.00
#
_symmetry.space_group_name_H-M   'P 1'
#
loop_
_entity.id
_entity.type
_entity.pdbx_description
1 polymer ?
#
loop_
_entity_poly.entity_id
_entity_poly.type
_entity_poly.pdbx_seq_one_letter_code
_entity_poly.pdbx_strand_id
1 'polypeptide(L)'
;MIHAIFVTTLLASSPAISQERLPVEVIPTYTVPTLDYVSLEDEDRNRELVGLPLRFAVPNDVSVSPATHGIWEQLENGKVRWTYRVTCDNAVSMNLGFGTYNMPSSGSMTVMDLSIDCQIRSFTAEDNKDHGELWTPIIPSNEAVIEIVIDASEKELVSRTIELTSINAGYQGFKSGDDRGSSGACNIDVLCEHGDNWWNEIPSVGVYTLGGWWTCTGAMINNTAEDQTPYFLTANHCGVTSSSDSSIVVYWNHQNSYCRTPGSGSSGSSGNGSFSQFTSGSTMRATRSYTDFTLTELSSAPNSTWGITWSGWSRSSSTNGTGAGIHHPSTAEKRISFPDYSTASGEYWNVNWAEGTTEPGSSGSPLYNSAHQIVGQLCCGSAACGNDSNDYYGRSIGLSWSGSSSSSLSAWLDPTGSGVQTLDTLNPSAAPTGACCVGTSGACLDITEALCIAGNGTFHGEGSDCGSVNCSPEPDCPADINSDGVVDVSDVLTLISAWGSSDADADVDDDGTVDVADLLIVIDAWGACE
;
A
#
# COMPACT_ATOMS: atom_id res chain seq x y z
N MET A 1 5.75 -20.42 73.54
CA MET A 1 5.08 -19.73 72.42
C MET A 1 5.90 -18.49 72.06
N ILE A 2 6.65 -18.61 70.96
CA ILE A 2 7.14 -17.61 70.00
C ILE A 2 7.58 -16.23 70.54
N HIS A 3 8.89 -16.03 70.61
CA HIS A 3 9.53 -14.70 70.58
C HIS A 3 9.59 -14.23 69.12
N ALA A 4 8.91 -13.14 68.80
CA ALA A 4 8.98 -12.50 67.49
C ALA A 4 10.16 -11.51 67.46
N ILE A 5 11.15 -11.80 66.63
CA ILE A 5 12.26 -10.90 66.29
C ILE A 5 11.75 -9.95 65.22
N PHE A 6 11.65 -8.65 65.53
CA PHE A 6 11.43 -7.61 64.53
C PHE A 6 12.75 -7.35 63.80
N VAL A 7 12.89 -7.89 62.60
CA VAL A 7 13.93 -7.48 61.65
C VAL A 7 13.42 -6.22 60.95
N THR A 8 13.93 -5.07 61.34
CA THR A 8 13.80 -3.84 60.56
C THR A 8 14.65 -3.97 59.30
N THR A 9 14.01 -4.33 58.19
CA THR A 9 14.55 -4.16 56.85
C THR A 9 14.63 -2.66 56.56
N LEU A 10 15.85 -2.10 56.54
CA LEU A 10 16.10 -0.85 55.82
C LEU A 10 15.85 -1.15 54.34
N LEU A 11 14.70 -0.74 53.83
CA LEU A 11 14.52 -0.54 52.40
C LEU A 11 15.41 0.64 52.01
N ALA A 12 16.59 0.34 51.46
CA ALA A 12 17.31 1.30 50.67
C ALA A 12 16.41 1.61 49.45
N SER A 13 15.71 2.74 49.50
CA SER A 13 15.11 3.34 48.32
C SER A 13 16.26 3.71 47.39
N SER A 14 16.55 2.85 46.41
CA SER A 14 17.28 3.27 45.22
C SER A 14 16.56 4.50 44.67
N PRO A 15 17.27 5.62 44.39
CA PRO A 15 16.63 6.70 43.69
C PRO A 15 16.26 6.15 42.30
N ALA A 16 14.97 6.16 41.97
CA ALA A 16 14.54 6.09 40.58
C ALA A 16 15.02 7.41 39.97
N ILE A 17 16.19 7.38 39.32
CA ILE A 17 16.74 8.51 38.58
C ILE A 17 16.10 8.42 37.19
N SER A 18 15.43 9.50 36.80
CA SER A 18 14.34 9.48 35.84
C SER A 18 14.84 9.53 34.38
N GLN A 19 14.02 8.96 33.51
CA GLN A 19 13.97 9.26 32.08
C GLN A 19 13.46 10.70 31.79
N GLU A 20 13.52 11.65 32.75
CA GLU A 20 12.95 12.98 32.55
C GLU A 20 13.65 13.72 31.41
N ARG A 21 12.84 14.31 30.53
CA ARG A 21 13.31 15.23 29.49
C ARG A 21 13.70 16.55 30.14
N LEU A 22 14.62 17.27 29.50
CA LEU A 22 14.96 18.63 29.87
C LEU A 22 13.71 19.54 29.87
N PRO A 23 13.63 20.53 30.78
CA PRO A 23 12.60 21.57 30.70
C PRO A 23 12.58 22.22 29.31
N VAL A 24 11.39 22.45 28.78
CA VAL A 24 11.21 22.98 27.41
C VAL A 24 11.93 24.31 27.19
N GLU A 25 12.05 25.13 28.24
CA GLU A 25 12.67 26.45 28.23
C GLU A 25 14.19 26.41 28.04
N VAL A 26 14.84 25.28 28.33
CA VAL A 26 16.29 25.13 28.17
C VAL A 26 16.68 24.51 26.82
N ILE A 27 15.70 23.97 26.08
CA ILE A 27 15.96 23.33 24.79
C ILE A 27 16.09 24.43 23.71
N PRO A 28 17.23 24.52 23.00
CA PRO A 28 17.40 25.48 21.92
C PRO A 28 16.33 25.30 20.84
N THR A 29 15.80 26.43 20.35
CA THR A 29 14.68 26.45 19.40
C THR A 29 15.02 27.29 18.18
N TYR A 30 14.68 26.81 16.98
CA TYR A 30 14.60 27.63 15.77
C TYR A 30 13.17 28.08 15.51
N THR A 31 12.97 29.36 15.24
CA THR A 31 11.66 29.91 14.88
C THR A 31 11.67 30.28 13.40
N VAL A 32 10.89 29.56 12.61
CA VAL A 32 10.59 29.91 11.21
C VAL A 32 9.72 31.18 11.21
N PRO A 33 9.95 32.13 10.28
CA PRO A 33 9.09 33.29 10.13
C PRO A 33 7.61 32.92 9.97
N THR A 34 6.72 33.76 10.49
CA THR A 34 5.28 33.59 10.29
C THR A 34 4.91 33.64 8.82
N LEU A 35 3.99 32.77 8.42
CA LEU A 35 3.51 32.66 7.04
C LEU A 35 2.56 33.82 6.69
N ASP A 36 2.68 34.37 5.48
CA ASP A 36 1.74 35.34 4.93
C ASP A 36 0.62 34.61 4.17
N TYR A 37 -0.45 34.27 4.88
CA TYR A 37 -1.56 33.48 4.34
C TYR A 37 -2.23 34.17 3.15
N VAL A 38 -2.35 35.50 3.16
CA VAL A 38 -2.99 36.25 2.07
C VAL A 38 -2.16 36.15 0.80
N SER A 39 -0.84 36.34 0.90
CA SER A 39 0.06 36.16 -0.25
C SER A 39 0.05 34.71 -0.75
N LEU A 40 0.05 33.74 0.17
CA LEU A 40 0.06 32.32 -0.19
C LEU A 40 -1.22 31.89 -0.92
N GLU A 41 -2.39 32.36 -0.48
CA GLU A 41 -3.68 32.10 -1.14
C GLU A 41 -3.71 32.67 -2.56
N ASP A 42 -3.24 33.91 -2.76
CA ASP A 42 -3.17 34.53 -4.08
C ASP A 42 -2.18 33.80 -5.01
N GLU A 43 -1.04 33.38 -4.48
CA GLU A 43 -0.07 32.56 -5.20
C GLU A 43 -0.65 31.20 -5.60
N ASP A 44 -1.28 30.49 -4.65
CA ASP A 44 -1.84 29.15 -4.87
C ASP A 44 -2.94 29.17 -5.91
N ARG A 45 -3.80 30.21 -5.92
CA ARG A 45 -4.79 30.40 -6.98
C ARG A 45 -4.15 30.49 -8.37
N ASN A 46 -3.04 31.22 -8.49
CA ASN A 46 -2.33 31.32 -9.77
C ASN A 46 -1.67 30.00 -10.17
N ARG A 47 -1.16 29.25 -9.19
CA ARG A 47 -0.53 27.94 -9.41
C ARG A 47 -1.54 26.90 -9.87
N GLU A 48 -2.73 26.87 -9.28
CA GLU A 48 -3.82 25.98 -9.67
C GLU A 48 -4.27 26.24 -11.11
N LEU A 49 -4.38 27.51 -11.53
CA LEU A 49 -4.74 27.88 -12.90
C LEU A 49 -3.76 27.37 -13.98
N VAL A 50 -2.51 27.10 -13.61
CA VAL A 50 -1.50 26.53 -14.52
C VAL A 50 -1.23 25.04 -14.24
N GLY A 51 -2.07 24.38 -13.43
CA GLY A 51 -2.00 22.94 -13.18
C GLY A 51 -0.76 22.49 -12.41
N LEU A 52 -0.22 23.35 -11.55
CA LEU A 52 0.90 22.96 -10.69
C LEU A 52 0.42 22.16 -9.47
N PRO A 53 1.29 21.36 -8.83
CA PRO A 53 0.92 20.56 -7.66
C PRO A 53 0.41 21.43 -6.51
N LEU A 54 -0.45 20.84 -5.70
CA LEU A 54 -0.97 21.48 -4.50
C LEU A 54 0.18 21.76 -3.53
N ARG A 55 0.35 23.03 -3.15
CA ARG A 55 1.30 23.44 -2.10
C ARG A 55 0.62 23.27 -0.76
N PHE A 56 1.28 22.72 0.25
CA PHE A 56 0.67 22.65 1.60
C PHE A 56 1.54 23.31 2.68
N ALA A 57 2.82 23.52 2.38
CA ALA A 57 3.79 24.15 3.27
C ALA A 57 4.71 25.13 2.54
N VAL A 58 5.43 25.92 3.33
CA VAL A 58 6.55 26.75 2.87
C VAL A 58 7.83 26.14 3.42
N PRO A 59 8.78 25.74 2.55
CA PRO A 59 10.07 25.25 3.00
C PRO A 59 10.94 26.40 3.52
N ASN A 60 11.67 26.16 4.60
CA ASN A 60 12.66 27.09 5.14
C ASN A 60 14.02 26.39 5.25
N ASP A 61 14.93 26.75 4.35
CA ASP A 61 16.29 26.20 4.30
C ASP A 61 17.07 26.58 5.56
N VAL A 62 17.73 25.58 6.15
CA VAL A 62 18.57 25.72 7.34
C VAL A 62 19.84 24.88 7.22
N SER A 63 20.78 25.05 8.15
CA SER A 63 21.90 24.13 8.35
C SER A 63 22.04 23.91 9.85
N VAL A 64 21.33 22.89 10.34
CA VAL A 64 21.25 22.54 11.76
C VAL A 64 21.88 21.17 11.94
N SER A 65 22.89 21.07 12.81
CA SER A 65 23.55 19.82 13.14
C SER A 65 23.74 19.64 14.64
N PRO A 66 23.82 18.40 15.15
CA PRO A 66 24.11 18.14 16.55
C PRO A 66 25.48 18.64 17.04
N ALA A 67 26.38 19.03 16.13
CA ALA A 67 27.66 19.65 16.46
C ALA A 67 27.54 21.09 16.96
N THR A 68 26.60 21.86 16.38
CA THR A 68 26.52 23.32 16.55
C THR A 68 25.20 23.80 17.13
N HIS A 69 24.16 22.97 17.07
CA HIS A 69 22.81 23.28 17.51
C HIS A 69 22.30 22.26 18.53
N GLY A 70 21.15 22.57 19.15
CA GLY A 70 20.53 21.74 20.18
C GLY A 70 21.37 21.59 21.43
N ILE A 71 20.93 20.68 22.30
CA ILE A 71 21.56 20.42 23.58
C ILE A 71 21.76 18.93 23.79
N TRP A 72 22.95 18.55 24.25
CA TRP A 72 23.27 17.18 24.62
C TRP A 72 23.15 17.00 26.13
N GLU A 73 22.46 15.96 26.56
CA GLU A 73 22.42 15.49 27.95
C GLU A 73 22.95 14.05 28.07
N GLN A 74 23.52 13.74 29.23
CA GLN A 74 23.93 12.38 29.58
C GLN A 74 22.73 11.62 30.11
N LEU A 75 22.51 10.42 29.61
CA LEU A 75 21.51 9.48 30.10
C LEU A 75 22.17 8.35 30.90
N GLU A 76 21.35 7.50 31.51
CA GLU A 76 21.84 6.26 32.12
C GLU A 76 22.47 5.31 31.09
N ASN A 77 23.21 4.31 31.58
CA ASN A 77 23.80 3.24 30.78
C ASN A 77 24.75 3.69 29.66
N GLY A 78 25.40 4.85 29.82
CA GLY A 78 26.39 5.35 28.87
C GLY A 78 25.80 5.93 27.58
N LYS A 79 24.50 6.24 27.57
CA LYS A 79 23.83 6.91 26.46
C LYS A 79 23.85 8.42 26.59
N VAL A 80 23.65 9.10 25.47
CA VAL A 80 23.44 10.55 25.41
C VAL A 80 22.20 10.85 24.57
N ARG A 81 21.49 11.92 24.92
CA ARG A 81 20.37 12.45 24.14
C ARG A 81 20.73 13.83 23.61
N TRP A 82 20.53 14.06 22.33
CA TRP A 82 20.49 15.38 21.73
C TRP A 82 19.04 15.81 21.54
N THR A 83 18.72 17.05 21.89
CA THR A 83 17.36 17.59 21.71
C THR A 83 17.39 18.96 21.05
N TYR A 84 16.47 19.19 20.10
CA TYR A 84 16.29 20.47 19.42
C TYR A 84 14.82 20.71 19.08
N ARG A 85 14.41 21.98 19.09
CA ARG A 85 13.03 22.39 18.79
C ARG A 85 12.97 23.27 17.54
N VAL A 86 11.89 23.13 16.80
CA VAL A 86 11.57 24.01 15.67
C VAL A 86 10.12 24.43 15.75
N THR A 87 9.82 25.70 15.48
CA THR A 87 8.46 26.25 15.60
C THR A 87 8.17 27.27 14.50
N CYS A 88 6.89 27.44 14.17
CA CYS A 88 6.37 28.53 13.35
C CYS A 88 5.02 28.94 13.94
N ASP A 89 4.90 30.14 14.50
CA ASP A 89 3.76 30.52 15.36
C ASP A 89 2.39 30.25 14.73
N ASN A 90 2.24 30.53 13.43
CA ASN A 90 1.00 30.36 12.67
C ASN A 90 1.01 29.19 11.69
N ALA A 91 1.91 28.22 11.83
CA ALA A 91 1.83 26.98 11.07
C ALA A 91 0.73 26.06 11.62
N VAL A 92 0.17 25.21 10.75
CA VAL A 92 -0.83 24.19 11.12
C VAL A 92 -0.22 22.79 11.23
N SER A 93 0.98 22.63 10.68
CA SER A 93 1.72 21.39 10.63
C SER A 93 3.20 21.66 10.38
N MET A 94 4.08 20.78 10.83
CA MET A 94 5.52 20.85 10.61
C MET A 94 6.00 19.52 10.01
N ASN A 95 6.98 19.57 9.10
CA ASN A 95 7.75 18.40 8.70
C ASN A 95 9.19 18.81 8.38
N LEU A 96 10.10 17.83 8.35
CA LEU A 96 11.54 18.08 8.36
C LEU A 96 12.24 17.32 7.23
N GLY A 97 13.23 17.97 6.62
CA GLY A 97 14.13 17.38 5.64
C GLY A 97 15.55 17.36 6.16
N PHE A 98 16.12 16.17 6.31
CA PHE A 98 17.53 15.96 6.63
C PHE A 98 18.30 15.66 5.35
N GLY A 99 19.01 16.65 4.82
CA GLY A 99 19.87 16.51 3.65
C GLY A 99 21.12 15.66 3.90
N THR A 100 21.40 15.32 5.16
CA THR A 100 22.36 14.27 5.53
C THR A 100 21.81 13.49 6.71
N TYR A 101 21.59 12.19 6.52
CA TYR A 101 21.13 11.27 7.54
C TYR A 101 21.90 9.95 7.48
N ASN A 102 22.69 9.67 8.50
CA ASN A 102 23.28 8.38 8.75
C ASN A 102 23.38 8.13 10.26
N MET A 103 22.49 7.26 10.74
CA MET A 103 22.33 6.86 12.13
C MET A 103 23.15 5.60 12.44
N PRO A 104 23.95 5.57 13.51
CA PRO A 104 24.64 4.35 13.93
C PRO A 104 23.66 3.31 14.49
N SER A 105 24.11 2.06 14.63
CA SER A 105 23.27 0.95 15.10
C SER A 105 22.79 1.10 16.55
N SER A 106 23.48 1.89 17.40
CA SER A 106 23.00 2.20 18.75
C SER A 106 21.90 3.27 18.78
N GLY A 107 21.74 3.98 17.66
CA GLY A 107 21.06 5.25 17.59
C GLY A 107 19.61 5.18 17.16
N SER A 108 18.84 6.13 17.69
CA SER A 108 17.45 6.36 17.29
C SER A 108 17.15 7.85 17.29
N MET A 109 16.46 8.32 16.26
CA MET A 109 15.89 9.67 16.19
C MET A 109 14.38 9.60 16.31
N THR A 110 13.78 10.44 17.14
CA THR A 110 12.33 10.58 17.28
C THR A 110 11.94 12.02 16.98
N VAL A 111 10.85 12.20 16.23
CA VAL A 111 10.25 13.49 15.94
C VAL A 111 8.82 13.48 16.45
N MET A 112 8.45 14.50 17.21
CA MET A 112 7.17 14.57 17.90
C MET A 112 6.72 16.01 18.08
N ASP A 113 5.46 16.24 18.42
CA ASP A 113 5.01 17.52 18.93
C ASP A 113 5.41 17.71 20.40
N LEU A 114 5.24 18.94 20.91
CA LEU A 114 5.65 19.27 22.28
C LEU A 114 4.86 18.52 23.37
N SER A 115 3.59 18.20 23.11
CA SER A 115 2.72 17.48 24.05
C SER A 115 2.90 15.95 23.99
N ILE A 116 3.58 15.45 22.95
CA ILE A 116 3.79 14.02 22.66
C ILE A 116 2.47 13.30 22.29
N ASP A 117 1.41 14.05 21.96
CA ASP A 117 0.18 13.50 21.42
C ASP A 117 0.39 12.92 20.01
N CYS A 118 1.32 13.50 19.25
CA CYS A 118 1.80 13.01 17.97
C CYS A 118 3.30 12.73 18.01
N GLN A 119 3.64 11.45 17.95
CA GLN A 119 5.03 11.00 17.86
C GLN A 119 5.17 10.08 16.64
N ILE A 120 6.11 10.41 15.76
CA ILE A 120 6.50 9.56 14.65
C ILE A 120 7.33 8.39 15.22
N ARG A 121 7.20 7.20 14.63
CA ARG A 121 8.09 6.07 14.99
C ARG A 121 9.55 6.51 14.95
N SER A 122 10.40 5.86 15.75
CA SER A 122 11.81 6.18 15.71
C SER A 122 12.43 5.83 14.35
N PHE A 123 13.32 6.70 13.88
CA PHE A 123 14.21 6.45 12.76
C PHE A 123 15.52 5.87 13.29
N THR A 124 16.00 4.79 12.70
CA THR A 124 17.18 4.05 13.17
C THR A 124 18.20 3.88 12.04
N ALA A 125 19.23 3.06 12.25
CA ALA A 125 20.15 2.67 11.18
C ALA A 125 19.45 1.94 10.01
N GLU A 126 18.27 1.33 10.24
CA GLU A 126 17.45 0.71 9.17
C GLU A 126 16.85 1.74 8.20
N ASP A 127 16.77 3.01 8.63
CA ASP A 127 16.30 4.13 7.81
C ASP A 127 17.42 4.82 7.04
N ASN A 128 18.68 4.37 7.17
CA ASN A 128 19.78 4.88 6.36
C ASN A 128 19.58 4.43 4.89
N LYS A 129 19.32 5.39 4.00
CA LYS A 129 19.14 5.13 2.57
C LYS A 129 20.42 5.45 1.79
N ASP A 130 20.60 4.83 0.62
CA ASP A 130 21.78 5.04 -0.24
C ASP A 130 21.97 6.50 -0.66
N HIS A 131 20.89 7.25 -0.83
CA HIS A 131 20.92 8.68 -1.14
C HIS A 131 21.32 9.55 0.06
N GLY A 132 21.34 9.01 1.28
CA GLY A 132 21.82 9.68 2.48
C GLY A 132 20.91 10.80 3.02
N GLU A 133 19.64 10.83 2.61
CA GLU A 133 18.65 11.80 3.11
C GLU A 133 17.55 11.10 3.92
N LEU A 134 16.87 11.86 4.77
CA LEU A 134 15.66 11.42 5.45
C LEU A 134 14.63 12.54 5.49
N TRP A 135 13.40 12.24 5.09
CA TRP A 135 12.29 13.18 5.11
C TRP A 135 11.20 12.65 6.03
N THR A 136 10.72 13.49 6.94
CA THR A 136 9.81 13.02 7.99
C THR A 136 8.35 13.10 7.56
N PRO A 137 7.49 12.23 8.10
CA PRO A 137 6.07 12.48 8.16
C PRO A 137 5.74 13.83 8.80
N ILE A 138 4.49 14.23 8.64
CA ILE A 138 3.97 15.46 9.20
C ILE A 138 3.65 15.32 10.69
N ILE A 139 4.06 16.32 11.46
CA ILE A 139 3.60 16.61 12.80
C ILE A 139 2.48 17.66 12.69
N PRO A 140 1.22 17.34 13.02
CA PRO A 140 0.08 18.26 12.89
C PRO A 140 0.02 19.23 14.08
N SER A 141 1.10 19.99 14.25
CA SER A 141 1.33 21.02 15.26
C SER A 141 2.15 22.16 14.64
N ASN A 142 2.16 23.32 15.29
CA ASN A 142 2.99 24.47 14.90
C ASN A 142 4.44 24.37 15.45
N GLU A 143 4.76 23.26 16.10
CA GLU A 143 6.06 22.97 16.69
C GLU A 143 6.42 21.49 16.56
N ALA A 144 7.70 21.20 16.34
CA ALA A 144 8.27 19.86 16.41
C ALA A 144 9.52 19.82 17.29
N VAL A 145 9.67 18.71 18.02
CA VAL A 145 10.83 18.37 18.85
C VAL A 145 11.55 17.20 18.19
N ILE A 146 12.86 17.34 18.03
CA ILE A 146 13.76 16.31 17.51
C ILE A 146 14.60 15.79 18.66
N GLU A 147 14.53 14.49 18.93
CA GLU A 147 15.38 13.81 19.92
C GLU A 147 16.23 12.74 19.23
N ILE A 148 17.54 12.74 19.48
CA ILE A 148 18.46 11.68 19.04
C ILE A 148 19.08 11.03 20.26
N VAL A 149 18.89 9.73 20.45
CA VAL A 149 19.48 8.94 21.54
C VAL A 149 20.47 7.93 20.97
N ILE A 150 21.71 7.98 21.43
CA ILE A 150 22.83 7.13 20.97
C ILE A 150 23.75 6.74 22.14
N ASP A 151 24.67 5.80 21.91
CA ASP A 151 25.79 5.57 22.82
C ASP A 151 26.77 6.74 22.81
N ALA A 152 27.29 7.12 23.99
CA ALA A 152 28.14 8.31 24.15
C ALA A 152 29.41 8.29 23.26
N SER A 153 29.92 7.11 22.92
CA SER A 153 31.08 6.94 22.03
C SER A 153 30.81 7.37 20.58
N GLU A 154 29.54 7.42 20.15
CA GLU A 154 29.14 7.71 18.78
C GLU A 154 28.71 9.18 18.57
N LYS A 155 28.76 10.00 19.63
CA LYS A 155 28.39 11.42 19.57
C LYS A 155 29.10 12.19 18.47
N GLU A 156 30.40 11.98 18.31
CA GLU A 156 31.19 12.69 17.30
C GLU A 156 30.83 12.24 15.88
N LEU A 157 30.42 10.98 15.68
CA LEU A 157 29.94 10.46 14.41
C LEU A 157 28.64 11.16 14.02
N VAL A 158 27.63 11.08 14.89
CA VAL A 158 26.30 11.69 14.67
C VAL A 158 26.38 13.20 14.46
N SER A 159 27.29 13.88 15.16
CA SER A 159 27.53 15.32 14.99
C SER A 159 28.01 15.71 13.58
N ARG A 160 28.50 14.76 12.78
CA ARG A 160 28.99 14.96 11.40
C ARG A 160 28.11 14.30 10.35
N THR A 161 27.23 13.39 10.74
CA THR A 161 26.44 12.55 9.83
C THR A 161 24.93 12.80 9.92
N ILE A 162 24.51 13.78 10.70
CA ILE A 162 23.13 14.28 10.75
C ILE A 162 23.12 15.78 10.50
N GLU A 163 22.42 16.21 9.46
CA GLU A 163 22.16 17.62 9.15
C GLU A 163 20.72 17.81 8.72
N LEU A 164 19.99 18.63 9.48
CA LEU A 164 18.68 19.14 9.12
C LEU A 164 18.87 20.32 8.17
N THR A 165 18.30 20.22 6.98
CA THR A 165 18.46 21.19 5.89
C THR A 165 17.17 21.91 5.51
N SER A 166 16.00 21.35 5.85
CA SER A 166 14.71 22.02 5.64
C SER A 166 13.78 21.87 6.85
N ILE A 167 13.18 22.99 7.25
CA ILE A 167 12.06 23.04 8.20
C ILE A 167 10.85 23.55 7.42
N ASN A 168 9.83 22.71 7.24
CA ASN A 168 8.69 23.03 6.39
C ASN A 168 7.48 23.39 7.25
N ALA A 169 6.99 24.63 7.10
CA ALA A 169 5.86 25.17 7.85
C ALA A 169 4.57 25.10 7.01
N GLY A 170 3.63 24.25 7.42
CA GLY A 170 2.35 24.04 6.76
C GLY A 170 1.34 25.14 7.03
N TYR A 171 0.50 25.46 6.04
CA TYR A 171 -0.62 26.41 6.17
C TYR A 171 -1.96 25.81 5.74
N GLN A 172 -1.94 24.72 4.96
CA GLN A 172 -3.14 23.99 4.54
C GLN A 172 -2.89 22.48 4.47
N GLY A 173 -3.95 21.67 4.45
CA GLY A 173 -3.85 20.21 4.49
C GLY A 173 -3.19 19.67 5.76
N PHE A 174 -3.20 18.35 5.94
CA PHE A 174 -2.44 17.64 6.98
C PHE A 174 -2.52 18.22 8.42
N LYS A 175 -3.69 18.75 8.82
CA LYS A 175 -3.88 19.35 10.15
C LYS A 175 -4.32 18.27 11.16
N SER A 176 -4.57 18.65 12.42
CA SER A 176 -5.25 17.80 13.43
C SER A 176 -6.62 18.38 13.79
N GLY A 177 -7.49 17.58 14.40
CA GLY A 177 -8.80 18.04 14.91
C GLY A 177 -9.87 18.32 13.85
N ASP A 178 -10.79 19.25 14.17
CA ASP A 178 -11.98 19.58 13.36
C ASP A 178 -11.67 20.35 12.06
N ASP A 179 -10.43 20.84 11.92
CA ASP A 179 -9.94 21.57 10.74
C ASP A 179 -8.90 20.75 9.94
N ARG A 180 -8.91 19.41 10.04
CA ARG A 180 -7.92 18.46 9.48
C ARG A 180 -7.59 18.56 7.98
N GLY A 181 -8.36 19.37 7.25
CA GLY A 181 -8.49 19.33 5.80
C GLY A 181 -9.81 18.66 5.43
N SER A 182 -10.41 19.09 4.32
CA SER A 182 -11.65 18.54 3.79
C SER A 182 -11.60 18.61 2.27
N SER A 183 -12.24 17.64 1.63
CA SER A 183 -12.57 17.69 0.20
C SER A 183 -14.04 17.99 0.00
N GLY A 184 -14.45 18.31 -1.22
CA GLY A 184 -15.84 18.60 -1.55
C GLY A 184 -16.78 17.44 -1.19
N ALA A 185 -17.98 17.78 -0.73
CA ALA A 185 -18.93 16.83 -0.17
C ALA A 185 -19.40 15.72 -1.13
N CYS A 186 -19.33 15.94 -2.44
CA CYS A 186 -19.74 14.96 -3.44
C CYS A 186 -18.78 13.77 -3.57
N ASN A 187 -17.55 13.90 -3.07
CA ASN A 187 -16.60 12.79 -3.04
C ASN A 187 -17.12 11.64 -2.15
N ILE A 188 -16.74 10.41 -2.50
CA ILE A 188 -17.23 9.18 -1.87
C ILE A 188 -16.08 8.55 -1.08
N ASP A 189 -16.25 8.35 0.23
CA ASP A 189 -15.25 7.63 1.03
C ASP A 189 -15.10 6.19 0.52
N VAL A 190 -13.88 5.68 0.46
CA VAL A 190 -13.60 4.29 0.03
C VAL A 190 -14.25 3.22 0.93
N LEU A 191 -14.68 3.59 2.14
CA LEU A 191 -15.41 2.70 3.07
C LEU A 191 -16.93 2.63 2.79
N CYS A 192 -17.44 3.39 1.83
CA CYS A 192 -18.81 3.25 1.37
C CYS A 192 -18.97 1.97 0.54
N GLU A 193 -20.22 1.51 0.37
CA GLU A 193 -20.56 0.31 -0.40
C GLU A 193 -20.00 0.34 -1.84
N HIS A 194 -19.82 1.53 -2.40
CA HIS A 194 -19.13 1.78 -3.66
C HIS A 194 -17.73 1.15 -3.73
N GLY A 195 -17.02 1.11 -2.61
CA GLY A 195 -15.65 0.58 -2.50
C GLY A 195 -15.56 -0.93 -2.31
N ASP A 196 -16.67 -1.64 -2.05
CA ASP A 196 -16.63 -3.05 -1.63
C ASP A 196 -15.93 -3.98 -2.63
N ASN A 197 -16.08 -3.70 -3.93
CA ASN A 197 -15.43 -4.49 -4.98
C ASN A 197 -13.97 -4.10 -5.23
N TRP A 198 -13.47 -3.02 -4.63
CA TRP A 198 -12.18 -2.39 -4.93
C TRP A 198 -11.12 -2.59 -3.84
N TRP A 199 -11.35 -3.48 -2.86
CA TRP A 199 -10.43 -3.69 -1.74
C TRP A 199 -9.07 -4.29 -2.12
N ASN A 200 -8.91 -4.83 -3.32
CA ASN A 200 -7.60 -5.17 -3.85
C ASN A 200 -6.84 -3.93 -4.33
N GLU A 201 -7.51 -2.91 -4.88
CA GLU A 201 -6.88 -1.72 -5.44
C GLU A 201 -6.76 -0.57 -4.43
N ILE A 202 -7.74 -0.38 -3.55
CA ILE A 202 -7.77 0.70 -2.56
C ILE A 202 -6.47 0.79 -1.74
N PRO A 203 -5.87 -0.30 -1.24
CA PRO A 203 -4.64 -0.24 -0.44
C PRO A 203 -3.39 0.18 -1.23
N SER A 204 -3.37 0.03 -2.55
CA SER A 204 -2.21 0.41 -3.37
C SER A 204 -2.04 1.94 -3.48
N VAL A 205 -3.12 2.70 -3.27
CA VAL A 205 -3.15 4.16 -3.42
C VAL A 205 -2.68 4.86 -2.15
N GLY A 206 -1.81 5.85 -2.30
CA GLY A 206 -1.34 6.69 -1.20
C GLY A 206 -1.25 8.17 -1.57
N VAL A 207 -1.58 9.05 -0.63
CA VAL A 207 -1.21 10.46 -0.68
C VAL A 207 0.26 10.60 -0.30
N TYR A 208 1.00 11.49 -0.93
CA TYR A 208 2.39 11.70 -0.58
C TYR A 208 2.75 13.18 -0.49
N THR A 209 3.83 13.46 0.22
CA THR A 209 4.50 14.75 0.22
C THR A 209 5.82 14.65 -0.55
N LEU A 210 6.22 15.74 -1.19
CA LEU A 210 7.49 15.86 -1.91
C LEU A 210 8.19 17.17 -1.52
N GLY A 211 9.47 17.08 -1.17
CA GLY A 211 10.26 18.17 -0.60
C GLY A 211 9.73 18.67 0.75
N GLY A 212 8.70 18.02 1.31
CA GLY A 212 7.98 18.48 2.49
C GLY A 212 7.01 19.65 2.27
N TRP A 213 6.68 20.01 1.02
CA TRP A 213 5.79 21.14 0.73
C TRP A 213 4.85 20.98 -0.47
N TRP A 214 5.18 20.08 -1.40
CA TRP A 214 4.26 19.62 -2.46
C TRP A 214 3.51 18.38 -2.03
N THR A 215 2.33 18.18 -2.61
CA THR A 215 1.56 16.96 -2.41
C THR A 215 0.79 16.56 -3.66
N CYS A 216 0.65 15.25 -3.83
CA CYS A 216 -0.06 14.57 -4.90
C CYS A 216 -0.50 13.18 -4.40
N THR A 217 -1.16 12.42 -5.27
CA THR A 217 -1.51 11.02 -5.08
C THR A 217 -0.65 10.14 -6.00
N GLY A 218 -0.45 8.87 -5.63
CA GLY A 218 0.03 7.85 -6.54
C GLY A 218 -0.44 6.46 -6.13
N ALA A 219 0.01 5.44 -6.85
CA ALA A 219 -0.34 4.05 -6.56
C ALA A 219 0.83 3.09 -6.76
N MET A 220 0.93 2.09 -5.89
CA MET A 220 1.81 0.94 -6.08
C MET A 220 1.36 0.15 -7.31
N ILE A 221 2.30 -0.26 -8.16
CA ILE A 221 2.00 -0.92 -9.44
C ILE A 221 2.76 -2.23 -9.60
N ASN A 222 2.06 -3.30 -9.98
CA ASN A 222 2.60 -4.64 -10.15
C ASN A 222 3.53 -4.72 -11.38
N ASN A 223 4.40 -5.73 -11.41
CA ASN A 223 5.24 -6.03 -12.56
C ASN A 223 5.21 -7.54 -12.87
N THR A 224 5.63 -7.95 -14.06
CA THR A 224 5.49 -9.35 -14.51
C THR A 224 6.38 -10.36 -13.79
N ALA A 225 7.25 -9.94 -12.87
CA ALA A 225 7.93 -10.84 -11.94
C ALA A 225 7.14 -11.06 -10.64
N GLU A 226 6.08 -10.27 -10.39
CA GLU A 226 5.23 -10.31 -9.18
C GLU A 226 6.03 -10.32 -7.87
N ASP A 227 7.15 -9.61 -7.88
CA ASP A 227 8.20 -9.65 -6.85
C ASP A 227 8.03 -8.60 -5.75
N GLN A 228 6.89 -7.89 -5.75
CA GLN A 228 6.58 -6.81 -4.80
C GLN A 228 7.60 -5.66 -4.82
N THR A 229 8.38 -5.50 -5.91
CA THR A 229 9.25 -4.32 -6.07
C THR A 229 8.40 -3.05 -5.89
N PRO A 230 8.82 -2.09 -5.04
CA PRO A 230 7.93 -1.02 -4.61
C PRO A 230 7.85 0.13 -5.63
N TYR A 231 7.47 -0.19 -6.87
CA TYR A 231 7.17 0.78 -7.90
C TYR A 231 5.89 1.54 -7.57
N PHE A 232 5.98 2.86 -7.63
CA PHE A 232 4.93 3.80 -7.32
C PHE A 232 4.73 4.74 -8.52
N LEU A 233 3.55 4.69 -9.13
CA LEU A 233 3.15 5.50 -10.27
C LEU A 233 2.52 6.81 -9.77
N THR A 234 2.97 7.93 -10.32
CA THR A 234 2.41 9.27 -10.11
C THR A 234 2.52 10.10 -11.40
N ALA A 235 2.17 11.38 -11.34
CA ALA A 235 2.23 12.30 -12.46
C ALA A 235 3.60 13.02 -12.59
N ASN A 236 3.99 13.36 -13.83
CA ASN A 236 5.22 14.10 -14.10
C ASN A 236 5.15 15.53 -13.54
N HIS A 237 4.02 16.21 -13.68
CA HIS A 237 3.84 17.57 -13.17
C HIS A 237 3.92 17.67 -11.64
N CYS A 238 3.77 16.55 -10.91
CA CYS A 238 3.99 16.48 -9.46
C CYS A 238 5.44 16.72 -9.04
N GLY A 239 6.38 16.76 -9.99
CA GLY A 239 7.74 17.26 -9.74
C GLY A 239 8.69 16.24 -9.12
N VAL A 240 8.35 14.95 -9.14
CA VAL A 240 9.28 13.86 -8.80
C VAL A 240 10.33 13.78 -9.90
N THR A 241 11.56 14.17 -9.57
CA THR A 241 12.74 14.18 -10.44
C THR A 241 13.90 13.48 -9.73
N SER A 242 15.01 13.27 -10.44
CA SER A 242 16.24 12.74 -9.83
C SER A 242 16.88 13.65 -8.77
N SER A 243 16.34 14.85 -8.54
CA SER A 243 16.81 15.78 -7.50
C SER A 243 15.81 15.96 -6.36
N SER A 244 14.64 15.31 -6.43
CA SER A 244 13.58 15.43 -5.43
C SER A 244 13.00 14.08 -5.00
N ASP A 245 13.27 12.99 -5.71
CA ASP A 245 12.79 11.64 -5.42
C ASP A 245 13.11 11.14 -4.00
N SER A 246 14.30 11.47 -3.49
CA SER A 246 14.71 11.18 -2.10
C SER A 246 13.76 11.77 -1.04
N SER A 247 13.00 12.82 -1.40
CA SER A 247 12.14 13.56 -0.50
C SER A 247 10.69 13.10 -0.42
N ILE A 248 10.34 12.02 -1.10
CA ILE A 248 8.98 11.48 -1.04
C ILE A 248 8.69 10.92 0.35
N VAL A 249 7.50 11.22 0.88
CA VAL A 249 6.92 10.52 2.02
C VAL A 249 5.50 10.13 1.65
N VAL A 250 5.25 8.84 1.46
CA VAL A 250 3.94 8.28 1.10
C VAL A 250 3.20 7.88 2.36
N TYR A 251 1.94 8.28 2.49
CA TYR A 251 1.04 7.90 3.58
C TYR A 251 0.05 6.85 3.09
N TRP A 252 0.05 5.72 3.78
CA TRP A 252 -0.80 4.58 3.47
C TRP A 252 -2.03 4.56 4.36
N ASN A 253 -3.10 3.93 3.86
CA ASN A 253 -4.35 3.74 4.59
C ASN A 253 -4.94 5.03 5.22
N HIS A 254 -4.65 6.18 4.61
CA HIS A 254 -5.22 7.47 5.01
C HIS A 254 -6.65 7.61 4.45
N GLN A 255 -7.61 6.95 5.10
CA GLN A 255 -9.02 7.03 4.74
C GLN A 255 -9.90 7.26 5.97
N ASN A 256 -11.10 7.79 5.75
CA ASN A 256 -12.07 7.96 6.83
C ASN A 256 -12.48 6.58 7.35
N SER A 257 -12.66 6.44 8.67
CA SER A 257 -12.89 5.16 9.33
C SER A 257 -14.33 4.63 9.20
N TYR A 258 -15.20 5.36 8.49
CA TYR A 258 -16.57 5.00 8.19
C TYR A 258 -17.02 5.69 6.90
N CYS A 259 -18.07 5.18 6.26
CA CYS A 259 -18.69 5.85 5.11
C CYS A 259 -19.45 7.10 5.57
N ARG A 260 -19.03 8.28 5.11
CA ARG A 260 -19.87 9.49 5.21
C ARG A 260 -20.76 9.58 3.98
N THR A 261 -22.03 9.88 4.19
CA THR A 261 -23.02 9.95 3.10
C THR A 261 -22.56 10.95 2.01
N PRO A 262 -22.35 10.52 0.76
CA PRO A 262 -21.96 11.41 -0.33
C PRO A 262 -22.96 12.57 -0.49
N GLY A 263 -22.44 13.76 -0.78
CA GLY A 263 -23.21 15.01 -0.89
C GLY A 263 -23.67 15.62 0.45
N SER A 264 -23.47 14.94 1.58
CA SER A 264 -23.83 15.47 2.90
C SER A 264 -22.79 16.46 3.44
N GLY A 265 -23.20 17.32 4.38
CA GLY A 265 -22.27 18.19 5.10
C GLY A 265 -21.14 17.43 5.80
N SER A 266 -21.41 16.21 6.27
CA SER A 266 -20.39 15.34 6.89
C SER A 266 -19.30 14.94 5.88
N SER A 267 -19.66 14.55 4.66
CA SER A 267 -18.67 14.19 3.63
C SER A 267 -17.77 15.37 3.24
N GLY A 268 -18.29 16.61 3.33
CA GLY A 268 -17.53 17.83 3.09
C GLY A 268 -16.81 18.41 4.31
N SER A 269 -16.87 17.74 5.46
CA SER A 269 -16.17 18.16 6.68
C SER A 269 -14.88 17.36 6.86
N SER A 270 -14.06 17.72 7.85
CA SER A 270 -12.87 16.97 8.19
C SER A 270 -13.17 15.51 8.56
N GLY A 271 -12.33 14.60 8.06
CA GLY A 271 -12.39 13.19 8.40
C GLY A 271 -11.47 12.82 9.57
N ASN A 272 -11.28 11.52 9.74
CA ASN A 272 -10.46 10.95 10.82
C ASN A 272 -9.37 9.99 10.32
N GLY A 273 -8.91 10.15 9.07
CA GLY A 273 -7.86 9.30 8.51
C GLY A 273 -6.53 9.43 9.25
N SER A 274 -5.80 8.32 9.36
CA SER A 274 -4.48 8.29 10.01
C SER A 274 -3.37 8.65 9.04
N PHE A 275 -2.31 9.29 9.53
CA PHE A 275 -1.03 9.49 8.83
C PHE A 275 0.11 8.63 9.41
N SER A 276 -0.21 7.67 10.29
CA SER A 276 0.80 6.89 11.03
C SER A 276 1.50 5.80 10.22
N GLN A 277 0.95 5.42 9.07
CA GLN A 277 1.53 4.40 8.19
C GLN A 277 2.18 5.10 7.00
N PHE A 278 3.50 4.98 6.85
CA PHE A 278 4.22 5.73 5.84
C PHE A 278 5.50 5.03 5.35
N THR A 279 5.90 5.37 4.13
CA THR A 279 7.20 5.02 3.55
C THR A 279 7.92 6.30 3.14
N SER A 280 9.23 6.41 3.40
CA SER A 280 10.04 7.58 3.05
C SER A 280 11.18 7.21 2.10
N GLY A 281 11.46 8.13 1.18
CA GLY A 281 12.54 8.03 0.19
C GLY A 281 12.13 7.23 -1.04
N SER A 282 12.65 7.66 -2.20
CA SER A 282 12.50 6.92 -3.45
C SER A 282 13.63 7.23 -4.42
N THR A 283 13.64 6.51 -5.54
CA THR A 283 14.48 6.80 -6.70
C THR A 283 13.60 6.85 -7.95
N MET A 284 13.70 7.93 -8.73
CA MET A 284 12.96 8.06 -9.99
C MET A 284 13.49 7.03 -11.00
N ARG A 285 12.58 6.24 -11.58
CA ARG A 285 12.91 5.20 -12.56
C ARG A 285 12.63 5.64 -13.99
N ALA A 286 11.45 6.21 -14.23
CA ALA A 286 11.06 6.70 -15.53
C ALA A 286 10.16 7.92 -15.42
N THR A 287 10.24 8.85 -16.37
CA THR A 287 9.28 9.96 -16.45
C THR A 287 9.07 10.42 -17.89
N ARG A 288 7.86 10.90 -18.21
CA ARG A 288 7.55 11.42 -19.54
C ARG A 288 6.46 12.48 -19.48
N SER A 289 6.79 13.66 -20.00
CA SER A 289 5.91 14.84 -19.93
C SER A 289 4.66 14.74 -20.79
N TYR A 290 4.70 14.20 -22.01
CA TYR A 290 3.51 14.25 -22.89
C TYR A 290 2.34 13.36 -22.44
N THR A 291 2.63 12.28 -21.71
CA THR A 291 1.62 11.44 -21.02
C THR A 291 1.60 11.71 -19.51
N ASP A 292 2.32 12.74 -19.08
CA ASP A 292 2.41 13.22 -17.71
C ASP A 292 2.63 12.13 -16.64
N PHE A 293 3.50 11.15 -16.86
CA PHE A 293 3.74 10.09 -15.87
C PHE A 293 5.14 10.18 -15.26
N THR A 294 5.25 9.76 -14.02
CA THR A 294 6.51 9.39 -13.36
C THR A 294 6.33 8.06 -12.65
N LEU A 295 7.26 7.14 -12.88
CA LEU A 295 7.44 5.92 -12.11
C LEU A 295 8.64 6.12 -11.18
N THR A 296 8.44 5.92 -9.89
CA THR A 296 9.50 5.91 -8.89
C THR A 296 9.50 4.59 -8.12
N GLU A 297 10.65 4.20 -7.58
CA GLU A 297 10.76 3.04 -6.71
C GLU A 297 11.04 3.52 -5.29
N LEU A 298 10.16 3.18 -4.34
CA LEU A 298 10.33 3.59 -2.95
C LEU A 298 11.56 2.90 -2.34
N SER A 299 12.28 3.60 -1.47
CA SER A 299 13.53 3.11 -0.87
C SER A 299 13.36 1.97 0.14
N SER A 300 12.13 1.51 0.34
CA SER A 300 11.78 0.29 1.08
C SER A 300 10.36 -0.11 0.73
N ALA A 301 10.07 -1.42 0.76
CA ALA A 301 8.70 -1.90 0.70
C ALA A 301 7.88 -1.34 1.88
N PRO A 302 6.58 -1.06 1.69
CA PRO A 302 5.67 -0.79 2.81
C PRO A 302 5.69 -1.95 3.82
N ASN A 303 5.37 -1.66 5.08
CA ASN A 303 5.30 -2.71 6.10
C ASN A 303 4.23 -3.75 5.70
N SER A 304 4.60 -5.03 5.72
CA SER A 304 3.72 -6.13 5.29
C SER A 304 2.43 -6.24 6.11
N THR A 305 2.40 -5.70 7.34
CA THR A 305 1.19 -5.69 8.19
C THR A 305 0.18 -4.62 7.80
N TRP A 306 0.52 -3.68 6.92
CA TRP A 306 -0.38 -2.61 6.47
C TRP A 306 -1.32 -3.06 5.33
N GLY A 307 -1.14 -4.27 4.80
CA GLY A 307 -2.00 -4.82 3.75
C GLY A 307 -1.91 -4.07 2.42
N ILE A 308 -0.76 -3.44 2.12
CA ILE A 308 -0.56 -2.70 0.87
C ILE A 308 -0.47 -3.71 -0.29
N THR A 309 -1.12 -3.36 -1.39
CA THR A 309 -1.20 -4.16 -2.62
C THR A 309 -0.49 -3.44 -3.76
N TRP A 310 -0.25 -4.16 -4.86
CA TRP A 310 0.35 -3.63 -6.08
C TRP A 310 -0.67 -3.74 -7.20
N SER A 311 -1.25 -2.62 -7.61
CA SER A 311 -2.32 -2.62 -8.60
C SER A 311 -1.85 -3.17 -9.95
N GLY A 312 -2.71 -3.95 -10.59
CA GLY A 312 -2.53 -4.41 -11.95
C GLY A 312 -2.57 -3.28 -12.96
N TRP A 313 -2.25 -3.57 -14.22
CA TRP A 313 -2.21 -2.57 -15.30
C TRP A 313 -2.61 -3.15 -16.65
N SER A 314 -3.10 -2.29 -17.53
CA SER A 314 -3.49 -2.64 -18.89
C SER A 314 -2.92 -1.64 -19.88
N ARG A 315 -2.13 -2.13 -20.85
CA ARG A 315 -1.59 -1.30 -21.95
C ARG A 315 -2.52 -1.21 -23.15
N SER A 316 -3.77 -1.66 -22.99
CA SER A 316 -4.80 -1.61 -24.03
C SER A 316 -5.03 -0.18 -24.51
N SER A 317 -5.28 -0.02 -25.82
CA SER A 317 -5.59 1.27 -26.43
C SER A 317 -7.05 1.70 -26.21
N SER A 318 -7.89 0.80 -25.70
CA SER A 318 -9.25 1.04 -25.19
C SER A 318 -9.35 0.64 -23.71
N THR A 319 -10.19 1.31 -22.94
CA THR A 319 -10.45 0.93 -21.54
C THR A 319 -11.35 -0.31 -21.43
N ASN A 320 -12.06 -0.71 -22.48
CA ASN A 320 -13.05 -1.82 -22.50
C ASN A 320 -14.14 -1.72 -21.40
N GLY A 321 -14.48 -0.49 -21.00
CA GLY A 321 -15.44 -0.20 -19.93
C GLY A 321 -14.99 0.98 -19.08
N THR A 322 -15.82 1.39 -18.11
CA THR A 322 -15.45 2.33 -17.05
C THR A 322 -15.19 1.54 -15.76
N GLY A 323 -14.08 1.84 -15.09
CA GLY A 323 -13.77 1.32 -13.76
C GLY A 323 -14.01 2.40 -12.71
N ALA A 324 -12.97 2.74 -11.94
CA ALA A 324 -13.00 3.79 -10.95
C ALA A 324 -11.72 4.64 -10.97
N GLY A 325 -11.78 5.84 -10.42
CA GLY A 325 -10.62 6.59 -9.95
C GLY A 325 -10.55 6.50 -8.42
N ILE A 326 -9.38 6.16 -7.87
CA ILE A 326 -9.15 6.13 -6.42
C ILE A 326 -8.07 7.14 -6.09
N HIS A 327 -8.37 8.13 -5.24
CA HIS A 327 -7.54 9.33 -5.14
C HIS A 327 -7.61 10.02 -3.77
N HIS A 328 -6.74 11.02 -3.55
CA HIS A 328 -6.76 11.89 -2.37
C HIS A 328 -7.04 13.35 -2.77
N PRO A 329 -8.31 13.76 -2.80
CA PRO A 329 -8.68 15.15 -3.11
C PRO A 329 -8.31 16.06 -1.94
N SER A 330 -7.72 17.22 -2.24
CA SER A 330 -7.35 18.25 -1.27
C SER A 330 -6.44 17.77 -0.12
N THR A 331 -5.58 16.77 -0.37
CA THR A 331 -4.78 16.03 0.65
C THR A 331 -5.58 15.27 1.71
N ALA A 332 -6.90 15.21 1.55
CA ALA A 332 -7.78 14.63 2.54
C ALA A 332 -7.82 13.10 2.43
N GLU A 333 -8.74 12.50 3.19
CA GLU A 333 -8.96 11.06 3.19
C GLU A 333 -9.24 10.51 1.78
N LYS A 334 -8.77 9.29 1.54
CA LYS A 334 -8.92 8.57 0.28
C LYS A 334 -10.38 8.46 -0.15
N ARG A 335 -10.64 8.74 -1.42
CA ARG A 335 -11.97 8.71 -2.06
C ARG A 335 -11.95 7.82 -3.30
N ILE A 336 -13.14 7.41 -3.72
CA ILE A 336 -13.39 6.69 -4.98
C ILE A 336 -14.38 7.46 -5.84
N SER A 337 -14.26 7.38 -7.16
CA SER A 337 -15.13 8.06 -8.13
C SER A 337 -15.34 7.18 -9.35
N PHE A 338 -16.53 7.24 -9.95
CA PHE A 338 -16.96 6.34 -11.02
C PHE A 338 -17.23 7.14 -12.30
N PRO A 339 -16.53 6.85 -13.40
CA PRO A 339 -16.77 7.54 -14.66
C PRO A 339 -18.12 7.16 -15.29
N ASP A 340 -18.83 8.15 -15.85
CA ASP A 340 -19.89 7.92 -16.83
C ASP A 340 -19.27 7.39 -18.13
N TYR A 341 -18.17 8.03 -18.56
CA TYR A 341 -17.36 7.56 -19.66
C TYR A 341 -15.87 7.83 -19.45
N SER A 342 -15.05 7.03 -20.11
CA SER A 342 -13.61 7.27 -20.31
C SER A 342 -13.27 6.95 -21.76
N THR A 343 -12.75 7.93 -22.49
CA THR A 343 -12.47 7.79 -23.93
C THR A 343 -11.08 8.29 -24.28
N ALA A 344 -10.44 7.65 -25.27
CA ALA A 344 -9.12 8.10 -25.72
C ALA A 344 -9.22 9.46 -26.44
N SER A 345 -8.42 10.42 -26.00
CA SER A 345 -8.26 11.75 -26.59
C SER A 345 -6.78 12.13 -26.65
N GLY A 346 -6.13 11.80 -27.77
CA GLY A 346 -4.68 12.01 -27.93
C GLY A 346 -3.89 11.22 -26.89
N GLU A 347 -3.06 11.93 -26.14
CA GLU A 347 -2.19 11.42 -25.08
C GLU A 347 -2.94 11.07 -23.77
N TYR A 348 -4.22 11.43 -23.66
CA TYR A 348 -5.00 11.35 -22.43
C TYR A 348 -6.29 10.53 -22.60
N TRP A 349 -6.72 9.89 -21.52
CA TRP A 349 -8.09 9.45 -21.31
C TRP A 349 -8.90 10.67 -20.87
N ASN A 350 -9.91 11.02 -21.65
CA ASN A 350 -10.89 12.04 -21.32
C ASN A 350 -12.02 11.40 -20.50
N VAL A 351 -12.19 11.85 -19.26
CA VAL A 351 -13.03 11.23 -18.25
C VAL A 351 -14.09 12.23 -17.78
N ASN A 352 -15.34 11.80 -17.74
CA ASN A 352 -16.43 12.51 -17.07
C ASN A 352 -17.02 11.60 -16.00
N TRP A 353 -17.42 12.19 -14.87
CA TRP A 353 -17.79 11.46 -13.66
C TRP A 353 -19.30 11.30 -13.54
N ALA A 354 -19.77 10.07 -13.36
CA ALA A 354 -21.16 9.80 -12.96
C ALA A 354 -21.35 10.02 -11.45
N GLU A 355 -20.37 9.59 -10.66
CA GLU A 355 -20.37 9.67 -9.20
C GLU A 355 -19.00 10.07 -8.66
N GLY A 356 -18.95 10.99 -7.70
CA GLY A 356 -17.70 11.59 -7.23
C GLY A 356 -17.09 12.55 -8.26
N THR A 357 -15.83 12.91 -8.03
CA THR A 357 -15.03 13.84 -8.84
C THR A 357 -13.55 13.70 -8.43
N THR A 358 -12.64 14.47 -9.04
CA THR A 358 -11.32 14.75 -8.47
C THR A 358 -11.21 16.21 -8.00
N GLU A 359 -10.15 16.55 -7.27
CA GLU A 359 -9.81 17.91 -6.82
C GLU A 359 -8.26 18.08 -6.78
N PRO A 360 -7.71 19.29 -6.61
CA PRO A 360 -6.27 19.47 -6.41
C PRO A 360 -5.72 18.52 -5.33
N GLY A 361 -4.58 17.87 -5.60
CA GLY A 361 -4.03 16.79 -4.76
C GLY A 361 -4.34 15.38 -5.26
N SER A 362 -5.42 15.19 -6.03
CA SER A 362 -5.70 13.93 -6.73
C SER A 362 -4.72 13.66 -7.87
N SER A 363 -3.93 14.65 -8.30
CA SER A 363 -2.89 14.51 -9.33
C SER A 363 -2.02 13.29 -9.10
N GLY A 364 -1.78 12.50 -10.15
CA GLY A 364 -1.03 11.23 -10.10
C GLY A 364 -1.85 10.01 -9.67
N SER A 365 -3.10 10.17 -9.22
CA SER A 365 -3.98 9.05 -8.88
C SER A 365 -4.28 8.13 -10.07
N PRO A 366 -4.44 6.82 -9.85
CA PRO A 366 -4.76 5.88 -10.92
C PRO A 366 -6.21 6.00 -11.42
N LEU A 367 -6.40 5.80 -12.73
CA LEU A 367 -7.67 5.41 -13.34
C LEU A 367 -7.64 3.92 -13.65
N TYR A 368 -8.66 3.20 -13.20
CA TYR A 368 -8.84 1.78 -13.45
C TYR A 368 -9.87 1.53 -14.55
N ASN A 369 -9.66 0.46 -15.33
CA ASN A 369 -10.70 -0.09 -16.20
C ASN A 369 -11.69 -0.97 -15.42
N SER A 370 -12.70 -1.51 -16.11
CA SER A 370 -13.69 -2.41 -15.51
C SER A 370 -13.13 -3.78 -15.09
N ALA A 371 -11.88 -4.08 -15.46
CA ALA A 371 -11.13 -5.27 -15.03
C ALA A 371 -10.16 -4.96 -13.88
N HIS A 372 -10.32 -3.81 -13.20
CA HIS A 372 -9.54 -3.42 -12.02
C HIS A 372 -8.04 -3.19 -12.30
N GLN A 373 -7.70 -2.85 -13.54
CA GLN A 373 -6.32 -2.60 -13.98
C GLN A 373 -6.10 -1.12 -14.26
N ILE A 374 -4.97 -0.57 -13.82
CA ILE A 374 -4.55 0.80 -14.10
C ILE A 374 -4.39 0.98 -15.63
N VAL A 375 -5.05 1.98 -16.19
CA VAL A 375 -4.90 2.40 -17.59
C VAL A 375 -4.19 3.74 -17.76
N GLY A 376 -3.98 4.46 -16.67
CA GLY A 376 -3.35 5.78 -16.66
C GLY A 376 -3.41 6.45 -15.29
N GLN A 377 -2.86 7.65 -15.19
CA GLN A 377 -2.79 8.43 -13.96
C GLN A 377 -3.27 9.87 -14.18
N LEU A 378 -3.89 10.50 -13.18
CA LEU A 378 -4.50 11.83 -13.30
C LEU A 378 -3.42 12.86 -13.60
N CYS A 379 -3.57 13.58 -14.70
CA CYS A 379 -2.73 14.72 -15.03
C CYS A 379 -3.38 16.02 -14.56
N CYS A 380 -4.61 16.26 -15.02
CA CYS A 380 -5.24 17.55 -14.88
C CYS A 380 -6.73 17.45 -15.20
N GLY A 381 -7.43 18.57 -15.03
CA GLY A 381 -8.83 18.70 -15.36
C GLY A 381 -9.43 19.88 -14.64
N SER A 382 -10.75 20.00 -14.74
CA SER A 382 -11.48 21.03 -14.00
C SER A 382 -12.71 20.47 -13.31
N ALA A 383 -12.83 19.14 -13.21
CA ALA A 383 -13.90 18.53 -12.43
C ALA A 383 -13.79 18.99 -10.98
N ALA A 384 -14.94 19.25 -10.36
CA ALA A 384 -15.05 19.57 -8.95
C ALA A 384 -16.49 19.31 -8.50
N CYS A 385 -16.74 19.30 -7.19
CA CYS A 385 -18.12 19.23 -6.71
C CYS A 385 -18.93 20.44 -7.22
N GLY A 386 -19.97 20.16 -8.01
CA GLY A 386 -20.78 21.18 -8.68
C GLY A 386 -20.23 21.69 -10.03
N ASN A 387 -19.13 21.11 -10.52
CA ASN A 387 -18.59 21.35 -11.87
C ASN A 387 -18.35 20.03 -12.61
N ASP A 388 -19.22 19.76 -13.60
CA ASP A 388 -19.21 18.55 -14.42
C ASP A 388 -18.23 18.66 -15.62
N SER A 389 -17.15 19.41 -15.45
CA SER A 389 -16.07 19.45 -16.44
C SER A 389 -15.28 18.13 -16.38
N ASN A 390 -14.54 17.84 -17.46
CA ASN A 390 -13.81 16.59 -17.56
C ASN A 390 -12.44 16.64 -16.87
N ASP A 391 -11.96 15.46 -16.51
CA ASP A 391 -10.57 15.20 -16.12
C ASP A 391 -9.83 14.42 -17.21
N TYR A 392 -8.51 14.50 -17.15
CA TYR A 392 -7.58 13.92 -18.12
C TYR A 392 -6.54 13.05 -17.42
N TYR A 393 -6.55 11.76 -17.73
CA TYR A 393 -5.57 10.80 -17.23
C TYR A 393 -4.58 10.46 -18.33
N GLY A 394 -3.28 10.57 -18.07
CA GLY A 394 -2.26 10.22 -19.05
C GLY A 394 -2.38 8.77 -19.47
N ARG A 395 -2.43 8.48 -20.79
CA ARG A 395 -2.47 7.10 -21.34
C ARG A 395 -1.10 6.43 -21.27
N SER A 396 -0.40 6.60 -20.15
CA SER A 396 1.02 6.27 -19.96
C SER A 396 1.29 4.77 -20.11
N ILE A 397 0.42 3.92 -19.56
CA ILE A 397 0.56 2.46 -19.61
C ILE A 397 0.59 1.96 -21.06
N GLY A 398 -0.19 2.57 -21.96
CA GLY A 398 -0.18 2.25 -23.39
C GLY A 398 0.86 3.03 -24.20
N LEU A 399 0.84 4.36 -24.13
CA LEU A 399 1.62 5.25 -25.01
C LEU A 399 3.07 5.45 -24.57
N SER A 400 3.38 5.21 -23.30
CA SER A 400 4.73 5.31 -22.73
C SER A 400 5.26 3.95 -22.30
N TRP A 401 4.72 2.87 -22.88
CA TRP A 401 5.18 1.52 -22.60
C TRP A 401 6.62 1.30 -23.06
N SER A 402 6.93 1.65 -24.31
CA SER A 402 8.21 1.33 -24.95
C SER A 402 9.07 2.56 -25.24
N GLY A 403 10.38 2.40 -25.08
CA GLY A 403 11.36 3.46 -25.29
C GLY A 403 12.60 3.26 -24.41
N SER A 404 13.29 4.36 -24.08
CA SER A 404 14.39 4.33 -23.11
C SER A 404 13.85 4.08 -21.71
N SER A 405 14.57 3.30 -20.89
CA SER A 405 14.17 2.96 -19.51
C SER A 405 13.92 4.20 -18.64
N SER A 406 14.59 5.33 -18.89
CA SER A 406 14.35 6.58 -18.14
C SER A 406 13.07 7.31 -18.53
N SER A 407 12.34 6.85 -19.56
CA SER A 407 11.15 7.52 -20.10
C SER A 407 10.03 6.56 -20.51
N SER A 408 10.13 5.29 -20.12
CA SER A 408 9.19 4.25 -20.54
C SER A 408 9.04 3.16 -19.48
N LEU A 409 7.89 2.51 -19.47
CA LEU A 409 7.49 1.60 -18.38
C LEU A 409 7.94 0.15 -18.57
N SER A 410 8.15 -0.33 -19.81
CA SER A 410 8.34 -1.76 -20.09
C SER A 410 9.54 -2.37 -19.40
N ALA A 411 10.64 -1.61 -19.25
CA ALA A 411 11.85 -2.10 -18.58
C ALA A 411 11.63 -2.37 -17.07
N TRP A 412 10.61 -1.75 -16.47
CA TRP A 412 10.31 -1.82 -15.05
C TRP A 412 9.10 -2.71 -14.77
N LEU A 413 8.05 -2.60 -15.60
CA LEU A 413 6.79 -3.31 -15.40
C LEU A 413 6.73 -4.66 -16.11
N ASP A 414 7.56 -4.91 -17.13
CA ASP A 414 7.72 -6.23 -17.75
C ASP A 414 9.19 -6.70 -17.74
N PRO A 415 9.82 -6.85 -16.55
CA PRO A 415 11.23 -7.22 -16.45
C PRO A 415 11.51 -8.64 -16.96
N THR A 416 10.49 -9.51 -17.02
CA THR A 416 10.62 -10.89 -17.55
C THR A 416 10.54 -10.95 -19.08
N GLY A 417 10.15 -9.86 -19.74
CA GLY A 417 9.95 -9.83 -21.20
C GLY A 417 8.79 -10.71 -21.66
N SER A 418 7.80 -10.93 -20.79
CA SER A 418 6.64 -11.78 -21.06
C SER A 418 5.78 -11.28 -22.24
N GLY A 419 5.79 -9.96 -22.49
CA GLY A 419 5.03 -9.34 -23.57
C GLY A 419 3.52 -9.28 -23.33
N VAL A 420 3.05 -9.57 -22.11
CA VAL A 420 1.63 -9.53 -21.74
C VAL A 420 1.02 -8.14 -21.98
N GLN A 421 -0.30 -8.10 -22.24
CA GLN A 421 -1.05 -6.85 -22.45
C GLN A 421 -1.64 -6.31 -21.15
N THR A 422 -1.82 -7.19 -20.18
CA THR A 422 -2.48 -6.93 -18.91
C THR A 422 -1.80 -7.72 -17.81
N LEU A 423 -1.88 -7.21 -16.60
CA LEU A 423 -1.48 -7.89 -15.37
C LEU A 423 -2.47 -7.50 -14.29
N ASP A 424 -2.86 -8.45 -13.43
CA ASP A 424 -3.82 -8.20 -12.36
C ASP A 424 -3.13 -7.68 -11.08
N THR A 425 -3.95 -7.20 -10.15
CA THR A 425 -3.49 -6.69 -8.86
C THR A 425 -2.87 -7.82 -8.05
N LEU A 426 -1.62 -7.63 -7.63
CA LEU A 426 -0.96 -8.50 -6.67
C LEU A 426 -1.34 -8.07 -5.26
N ASN A 427 -2.04 -8.95 -4.55
CA ASN A 427 -2.37 -8.78 -3.13
C ASN A 427 -1.55 -9.80 -2.31
N PRO A 428 -0.45 -9.39 -1.65
CA PRO A 428 0.38 -10.32 -0.88
C PRO A 428 -0.32 -10.93 0.34
N SER A 429 -1.42 -10.31 0.79
CA SER A 429 -2.23 -10.80 1.92
C SER A 429 -3.44 -11.62 1.46
N ALA A 430 -3.68 -11.76 0.15
CA ALA A 430 -4.71 -12.66 -0.34
C ALA A 430 -4.31 -14.09 0.04
N ALA A 431 -5.26 -14.82 0.64
CA ALA A 431 -5.05 -16.23 0.87
C ALA A 431 -4.81 -16.91 -0.50
N PRO A 432 -3.77 -17.74 -0.63
CA PRO A 432 -3.47 -18.40 -1.88
C PRO A 432 -4.67 -19.22 -2.33
N THR A 433 -5.00 -19.11 -3.61
CA THR A 433 -6.07 -19.88 -4.25
C THR A 433 -5.48 -21.08 -4.99
N GLY A 434 -6.34 -22.05 -5.24
CA GLY A 434 -6.04 -23.21 -6.06
C GLY A 434 -7.32 -23.84 -6.59
N ALA A 435 -7.19 -24.77 -7.52
CA ALA A 435 -8.30 -25.51 -8.06
C ALA A 435 -8.98 -26.33 -6.96
N CYS A 436 -10.30 -26.18 -6.86
CA CYS A 436 -11.16 -26.91 -5.95
C CYS A 436 -12.24 -27.66 -6.73
N CYS A 437 -12.21 -28.98 -6.69
CA CYS A 437 -13.27 -29.81 -7.24
C CYS A 437 -14.43 -29.91 -6.24
N VAL A 438 -15.59 -29.36 -6.58
CA VAL A 438 -16.77 -29.31 -5.70
C VAL A 438 -17.91 -30.18 -6.25
N GLY A 439 -18.43 -31.05 -5.38
CA GLY A 439 -19.59 -31.90 -5.66
C GLY A 439 -19.35 -33.03 -6.66
N THR A 440 -20.40 -33.81 -6.93
CA THR A 440 -20.39 -34.95 -7.87
C THR A 440 -20.59 -34.55 -9.33
N SER A 441 -20.75 -33.25 -9.62
CA SER A 441 -20.96 -32.73 -10.98
C SER A 441 -19.66 -32.39 -11.70
N GLY A 442 -18.51 -32.56 -11.05
CA GLY A 442 -17.19 -32.19 -11.56
C GLY A 442 -16.97 -30.69 -11.79
N ALA A 443 -17.64 -29.85 -10.98
CA ALA A 443 -17.42 -28.42 -11.02
C ALA A 443 -16.06 -28.09 -10.38
N CYS A 444 -15.28 -27.23 -11.05
CA CYS A 444 -14.01 -26.74 -10.54
C CYS A 444 -14.11 -25.24 -10.26
N LEU A 445 -13.61 -24.79 -9.10
CA LEU A 445 -13.52 -23.39 -8.70
C LEU A 445 -12.10 -23.04 -8.24
N ASP A 446 -11.56 -21.90 -8.68
CA ASP A 446 -10.30 -21.37 -8.15
C ASP A 446 -10.59 -20.56 -6.87
N ILE A 447 -10.48 -21.21 -5.73
CA ILE A 447 -10.83 -20.62 -4.42
C ILE A 447 -9.75 -20.95 -3.38
N THR A 448 -9.84 -20.36 -2.20
CA THR A 448 -8.92 -20.66 -1.11
C THR A 448 -9.15 -22.09 -0.59
N GLU A 449 -8.12 -22.72 -0.05
CA GLU A 449 -8.23 -24.04 0.59
C GLU A 449 -9.36 -24.05 1.64
N ALA A 450 -9.45 -23.00 2.46
CA ALA A 450 -10.48 -22.87 3.49
C ALA A 450 -11.91 -22.86 2.91
N LEU A 451 -12.14 -22.14 1.82
CA LEU A 451 -13.45 -22.13 1.15
C LEU A 451 -13.73 -23.46 0.46
N CYS A 452 -12.70 -24.08 -0.13
CA CYS A 452 -12.82 -25.39 -0.74
C CYS A 452 -13.26 -26.44 0.27
N ILE A 453 -12.59 -26.50 1.42
CA ILE A 453 -12.92 -27.41 2.52
C ILE A 453 -14.32 -27.09 3.09
N ALA A 454 -14.66 -25.82 3.27
CA ALA A 454 -15.99 -25.41 3.76
C ALA A 454 -17.12 -25.78 2.80
N GLY A 455 -16.83 -25.85 1.50
CA GLY A 455 -17.74 -26.31 0.45
C GLY A 455 -17.74 -27.82 0.22
N ASN A 456 -17.09 -28.61 1.09
CA ASN A 456 -16.88 -30.05 0.92
C ASN A 456 -16.22 -30.42 -0.43
N GLY A 457 -15.34 -29.56 -0.95
CA GLY A 457 -14.56 -29.81 -2.16
C GLY A 457 -13.19 -30.43 -1.88
N THR A 458 -12.57 -30.95 -2.93
CA THR A 458 -11.18 -31.44 -2.94
C THR A 458 -10.27 -30.34 -3.48
N PHE A 459 -9.33 -29.88 -2.65
CA PHE A 459 -8.37 -28.85 -3.02
C PHE A 459 -7.12 -29.48 -3.66
N HIS A 460 -6.68 -28.95 -4.80
CA HIS A 460 -5.55 -29.51 -5.58
C HIS A 460 -4.22 -28.79 -5.35
N GLY A 461 -4.14 -27.96 -4.31
CA GLY A 461 -2.94 -27.25 -3.89
C GLY A 461 -2.90 -25.80 -4.37
N GLU A 462 -2.19 -24.97 -3.63
CA GLU A 462 -1.99 -23.56 -3.95
C GLU A 462 -1.35 -23.40 -5.34
N GLY A 463 -1.87 -22.48 -6.16
CA GLY A 463 -1.37 -22.21 -7.51
C GLY A 463 -1.78 -23.22 -8.58
N SER A 464 -2.55 -24.26 -8.23
CA SER A 464 -3.27 -25.08 -9.22
C SER A 464 -4.44 -24.28 -9.81
N ASP A 465 -4.83 -24.58 -11.04
CA ASP A 465 -5.93 -23.89 -11.72
C ASP A 465 -6.91 -24.89 -12.34
N CYS A 466 -8.17 -24.50 -12.48
CA CYS A 466 -9.21 -25.36 -13.04
C CYS A 466 -9.03 -25.75 -14.52
N GLY A 467 -8.03 -25.20 -15.22
CA GLY A 467 -7.64 -25.62 -16.56
C GLY A 467 -6.66 -26.81 -16.57
N SER A 468 -5.97 -27.08 -15.46
CA SER A 468 -4.98 -28.16 -15.33
C SER A 468 -5.45 -29.36 -14.50
N VAL A 469 -6.58 -29.22 -13.79
CA VAL A 469 -7.16 -30.26 -12.93
C VAL A 469 -8.42 -30.87 -13.54
N ASN A 470 -8.51 -32.20 -13.57
CA ASN A 470 -9.73 -32.91 -13.97
C ASN A 470 -10.60 -33.17 -12.73
N CYS A 471 -11.74 -32.47 -12.65
CA CYS A 471 -12.73 -32.65 -11.58
C CYS A 471 -13.83 -33.66 -11.93
N SER A 472 -13.82 -34.27 -13.12
CA SER A 472 -14.86 -35.21 -13.51
C SER A 472 -14.84 -36.42 -12.57
N PRO A 473 -15.99 -36.85 -12.02
CA PRO A 473 -16.03 -38.13 -11.30
C PRO A 473 -15.65 -39.23 -12.30
N GLU A 474 -14.70 -40.10 -11.94
CA GLU A 474 -14.54 -41.35 -12.69
C GLU A 474 -15.84 -42.16 -12.55
N PRO A 475 -16.36 -42.75 -13.64
CA PRO A 475 -17.56 -43.57 -13.57
C PRO A 475 -17.29 -44.78 -12.67
N ASP A 476 -18.07 -44.90 -11.59
CA ASP A 476 -17.99 -46.01 -10.64
C ASP A 476 -18.46 -47.29 -11.35
N CYS A 477 -17.50 -48.13 -11.74
CA CYS A 477 -17.73 -49.36 -12.49
C CYS A 477 -17.08 -50.54 -11.75
N PRO A 478 -17.66 -50.99 -10.62
CA PRO A 478 -17.05 -52.02 -9.77
C PRO A 478 -16.77 -53.35 -10.47
N ALA A 479 -17.42 -53.59 -11.62
CA ALA A 479 -17.23 -54.78 -12.43
C ALA A 479 -16.02 -54.70 -13.40
N ASP A 480 -15.41 -53.52 -13.58
CA ASP A 480 -14.15 -53.34 -14.32
C ASP A 480 -12.97 -53.51 -13.36
N ILE A 481 -12.70 -54.78 -13.07
CA ILE A 481 -11.72 -55.24 -12.08
C ILE A 481 -10.31 -54.82 -12.47
N ASN A 482 -10.03 -54.67 -13.76
CA ASN A 482 -8.71 -54.30 -14.25
C ASN A 482 -8.55 -52.79 -14.53
N SER A 483 -9.62 -52.01 -14.36
CA SER A 483 -9.69 -50.56 -14.48
C SER A 483 -9.26 -50.02 -15.86
N ASP A 484 -9.61 -50.73 -16.95
CA ASP A 484 -9.33 -50.28 -18.32
C ASP A 484 -10.49 -49.52 -18.99
N GLY A 485 -11.59 -49.32 -18.25
CA GLY A 485 -12.80 -48.61 -18.63
C GLY A 485 -13.85 -49.49 -19.33
N VAL A 486 -13.64 -50.82 -19.43
CA VAL A 486 -14.55 -51.75 -20.09
C VAL A 486 -14.64 -53.07 -19.34
N VAL A 487 -15.86 -53.48 -18.96
CA VAL A 487 -16.11 -54.82 -18.41
C VAL A 487 -16.11 -55.84 -19.55
N ASP A 488 -15.05 -56.63 -19.65
CA ASP A 488 -14.90 -57.67 -20.67
C ASP A 488 -14.30 -58.99 -20.15
N VAL A 489 -13.80 -59.82 -21.07
CA VAL A 489 -13.26 -61.13 -20.73
C VAL A 489 -12.01 -61.04 -19.86
N SER A 490 -11.31 -59.92 -19.90
CA SER A 490 -10.10 -59.63 -19.12
C SER A 490 -10.45 -59.52 -17.63
N ASP A 491 -11.58 -58.91 -17.29
CA ASP A 491 -12.09 -58.82 -15.92
C ASP A 491 -12.51 -60.18 -15.38
N VAL A 492 -13.20 -60.97 -16.21
CA VAL A 492 -13.56 -62.35 -15.85
C VAL A 492 -12.32 -63.21 -15.60
N LEU A 493 -11.27 -63.05 -16.40
CA LEU A 493 -10.02 -63.79 -16.19
C LEU A 493 -9.30 -63.34 -14.93
N THR A 494 -9.33 -62.05 -14.61
CA THR A 494 -8.78 -61.49 -13.37
C THR A 494 -9.54 -62.01 -12.16
N LEU A 495 -10.88 -61.98 -12.18
CA LEU A 495 -11.74 -62.53 -11.13
C LEU A 495 -11.49 -64.02 -10.90
N ILE A 496 -11.47 -64.83 -11.96
CA ILE A 496 -11.22 -66.28 -11.85
C ILE A 496 -9.83 -66.56 -11.29
N SER A 497 -8.84 -65.70 -11.56
CA SER A 497 -7.50 -65.86 -10.99
C SER A 497 -7.45 -65.63 -9.48
N ALA A 498 -8.41 -64.86 -8.95
CA ALA A 498 -8.59 -64.56 -7.53
C ALA A 498 -9.63 -65.47 -6.83
N TRP A 499 -10.14 -66.51 -7.49
CA TRP A 499 -11.25 -67.32 -6.98
C TRP A 499 -11.00 -67.94 -5.60
N GLY A 500 -11.94 -67.71 -4.68
CA GLY A 500 -11.91 -68.17 -3.29
C GLY A 500 -10.94 -67.37 -2.40
N SER A 501 -10.44 -66.22 -2.87
CA SER A 501 -9.68 -65.27 -2.08
C SER A 501 -10.58 -64.15 -1.52
N SER A 502 -9.99 -63.19 -0.81
CA SER A 502 -10.65 -61.97 -0.34
C SER A 502 -10.02 -60.75 -1.03
N ASP A 503 -9.70 -60.87 -2.31
CA ASP A 503 -9.12 -59.79 -3.11
C ASP A 503 -10.19 -58.72 -3.34
N ALA A 504 -9.96 -57.52 -2.81
CA ALA A 504 -10.95 -56.46 -2.78
C ALA A 504 -11.32 -55.94 -4.17
N ASP A 505 -10.44 -56.10 -5.16
CA ASP A 505 -10.73 -55.66 -6.53
C ASP A 505 -11.60 -56.68 -7.27
N ALA A 506 -11.58 -57.97 -6.87
CA ALA A 506 -12.33 -59.06 -7.50
C ALA A 506 -13.55 -59.54 -6.70
N ASP A 507 -13.71 -59.08 -5.45
CA ASP A 507 -14.86 -59.29 -4.55
C ASP A 507 -15.86 -58.16 -4.77
N VAL A 508 -16.60 -58.24 -5.88
CA VAL A 508 -17.41 -57.17 -6.44
C VAL A 508 -18.69 -56.92 -5.63
N ASP A 509 -19.16 -57.89 -4.84
CA ASP A 509 -20.28 -57.68 -3.90
C ASP A 509 -19.88 -57.42 -2.44
N ASP A 510 -18.57 -57.30 -2.17
CA ASP A 510 -17.97 -57.02 -0.86
C ASP A 510 -18.39 -58.00 0.25
N ASP A 511 -18.72 -59.26 -0.09
CA ASP A 511 -19.11 -60.25 0.91
C ASP A 511 -17.92 -60.90 1.63
N GLY A 512 -16.70 -60.63 1.14
CA GLY A 512 -15.43 -61.06 1.70
C GLY A 512 -14.86 -62.31 1.01
N THR A 513 -15.51 -62.84 -0.04
CA THR A 513 -15.03 -64.01 -0.78
C THR A 513 -15.35 -63.94 -2.27
N VAL A 514 -14.30 -63.95 -3.11
CA VAL A 514 -14.46 -64.02 -4.58
C VAL A 514 -15.07 -65.37 -4.99
N ASP A 515 -16.32 -65.38 -5.40
CA ASP A 515 -17.03 -66.59 -5.83
C ASP A 515 -17.96 -66.38 -7.05
N VAL A 516 -18.97 -67.25 -7.16
CA VAL A 516 -19.90 -67.21 -8.28
C VAL A 516 -20.81 -65.99 -8.25
N ALA A 517 -21.05 -65.38 -7.08
CA ALA A 517 -21.82 -64.16 -6.96
C ALA A 517 -21.13 -63.00 -7.67
N ASP A 518 -19.83 -62.81 -7.43
CA ASP A 518 -19.01 -61.77 -8.09
C ASP A 518 -18.96 -61.97 -9.60
N LEU A 519 -18.75 -63.21 -10.04
CA LEU A 519 -18.69 -63.53 -11.47
C LEU A 519 -19.99 -63.18 -12.19
N LEU A 520 -21.14 -63.38 -11.54
CA LEU A 520 -22.43 -63.04 -12.13
C LEU A 520 -22.61 -61.52 -12.26
N ILE A 521 -22.06 -60.73 -11.34
CA ILE A 521 -22.09 -59.27 -11.39
C ILE A 521 -21.23 -58.76 -12.55
N VAL A 522 -20.02 -59.28 -12.71
CA VAL A 522 -19.13 -58.93 -13.84
C VAL A 522 -19.77 -59.28 -15.18
N ILE A 523 -20.43 -60.42 -15.29
CA ILE A 523 -21.11 -60.82 -16.54
C ILE A 523 -22.35 -59.96 -16.84
N ASP A 524 -23.09 -59.53 -15.80
CA ASP A 524 -24.29 -58.69 -15.97
C ASP A 524 -23.92 -57.27 -16.41
N ALA A 525 -22.73 -56.78 -16.02
CA ALA A 525 -22.23 -55.44 -16.32
C ALA A 525 -21.44 -55.33 -17.65
N TRP A 526 -21.50 -56.34 -18.53
CA TRP A 526 -20.66 -56.42 -19.73
C TRP A 526 -20.79 -55.21 -20.68
N GLY A 527 -19.68 -54.53 -20.95
CA GLY A 527 -19.65 -53.35 -21.83
C GLY A 527 -18.77 -52.21 -21.30
N ALA A 528 -18.79 -51.07 -21.99
CA ALA A 528 -18.08 -49.87 -21.53
C ALA A 528 -18.74 -49.31 -20.26
N CYS A 529 -17.92 -48.84 -19.32
CA CYS A 529 -18.39 -48.15 -18.14
C CYS A 529 -18.93 -46.76 -18.55
N GLU A 530 -20.26 -46.54 -18.43
CA GLU A 530 -20.93 -45.26 -18.75
C GLU A 530 -21.14 -44.35 -17.54
#